data_AF-A0A7K3S584-F1
#
_entry.id   AF-A0A7K3S584-F1
#
_cell.length_a   1.000
_cell.length_b   1.000
_cell.length_c   1.000
_cell.angle_alpha   90.00
_cell.angle_beta   90.00
_cell.angle_gamma   90.00
#
_symmetry.space_group_name_H-M   'P 1'
#
loop_
_entity.id
_entity.type
_entity.pdbx_description
1 polymer ?
#
loop_
_entity_poly.entity_id
_entity_poly.type
_entity_poly.pdbx_seq_one_letter_code
_entity_poly.pdbx_strand_id
1 'polypeptide(L)'
;KRGEAALRRSAAETDTVRAESAAQLSAVESESRRLKARLGEAEAALEASRRAAREGRSVEDMRLRLLLDTVLDAAAGLRRELALPPATTHPADTVDALEPGRMSPKDIAARALSETDPALLDQLLALPQAHLIVDGYNVTKTGYPQMPLEKQRLRLLGGLSVLAAQTGAEMTCVFDGAELAAPVLLAPPRGVRVLFSKPGVTADEVIRQLARAEPPGRPVVVVSTDREVADGVAKAGARPVASVLLLKRLSRV
;
A
#
# COMPACT_ATOMS: atom_id res chain seq x y z
N LYS A 1 29.53 48.65 -80.57
CA LYS A 1 29.76 47.33 -81.22
C LYS A 1 30.30 46.24 -80.26
N ARG A 2 31.61 45.92 -80.12
CA ARG A 2 32.04 44.75 -79.31
C ARG A 2 31.65 44.82 -77.81
N GLY A 3 32.03 45.88 -77.07
CA GLY A 3 31.69 45.99 -75.64
C GLY A 3 30.19 46.08 -75.35
N GLU A 4 29.45 46.74 -76.23
CA GLU A 4 27.98 46.81 -76.21
C GLU A 4 27.30 45.43 -76.33
N ALA A 5 27.87 44.54 -77.14
CA ALA A 5 27.43 43.14 -77.26
C ALA A 5 27.96 42.22 -76.14
N ALA A 6 28.78 42.73 -75.22
CA ALA A 6 29.08 42.10 -73.93
C ALA A 6 28.10 42.58 -72.85
N LEU A 7 27.86 43.90 -72.77
CA LEU A 7 26.87 44.51 -71.87
C LEU A 7 25.48 43.90 -72.05
N ARG A 8 24.99 43.73 -73.29
CA ARG A 8 23.68 43.09 -73.54
C ARG A 8 23.60 41.62 -73.12
N ARG A 9 24.72 40.88 -73.13
CA ARG A 9 24.78 39.49 -72.66
C ARG A 9 24.79 39.41 -71.15
N SER A 10 25.65 40.21 -70.51
CA SER A 10 25.68 40.34 -69.04
C SER A 10 24.33 40.79 -68.49
N ALA A 11 23.64 41.74 -69.14
CA ALA A 11 22.28 42.14 -68.77
C ALA A 11 21.29 40.94 -68.84
N ALA A 12 21.27 40.22 -69.96
CA ALA A 12 20.41 39.04 -70.13
C ALA A 12 20.73 37.95 -69.09
N GLU A 13 22.00 37.69 -68.80
CA GLU A 13 22.45 36.75 -67.75
C GLU A 13 21.99 37.19 -66.35
N THR A 14 22.04 38.50 -66.03
CA THR A 14 21.49 39.00 -64.76
C THR A 14 19.96 38.94 -64.69
N ASP A 15 19.27 39.06 -65.82
CA ASP A 15 17.81 38.98 -65.87
C ASP A 15 17.30 37.52 -65.79
N THR A 16 18.01 36.56 -66.40
CA THR A 16 17.71 35.13 -66.21
C THR A 16 17.95 34.69 -64.76
N VAL A 17 19.10 35.05 -64.17
CA VAL A 17 19.40 34.75 -62.76
C VAL A 17 18.37 35.41 -61.82
N ARG A 18 17.90 36.64 -62.13
CA ARG A 18 16.83 37.28 -61.34
C ARG A 18 15.49 36.57 -61.49
N ALA A 19 15.13 36.12 -62.69
CA ALA A 19 13.90 35.37 -62.94
C ALA A 19 13.89 34.00 -62.24
N GLU A 20 15.01 33.27 -62.33
CA GLU A 20 15.20 32.00 -61.61
C GLU A 20 15.15 32.18 -60.09
N SER A 21 15.81 33.22 -59.56
CA SER A 21 15.77 33.56 -58.13
C SER A 21 14.35 33.89 -57.65
N ALA A 22 13.59 34.64 -58.45
CA ALA A 22 12.21 34.99 -58.14
C ALA A 22 11.27 33.77 -58.20
N ALA A 23 11.48 32.86 -59.15
CA ALA A 23 10.74 31.59 -59.24
C ALA A 23 11.04 30.68 -58.04
N GLN A 24 12.31 30.56 -57.64
CA GLN A 24 12.72 29.81 -56.45
C GLN A 24 12.13 30.41 -55.16
N LEU A 25 12.18 31.74 -55.00
CA LEU A 25 11.58 32.41 -53.84
C LEU A 25 10.06 32.17 -53.78
N SER A 26 9.35 32.34 -54.90
CA SER A 26 7.90 32.08 -54.98
C SER A 26 7.54 30.62 -54.66
N ALA A 27 8.34 29.66 -55.12
CA ALA A 27 8.18 28.26 -54.78
C ALA A 27 8.35 28.02 -53.27
N VAL A 28 9.44 28.53 -52.67
CA VAL A 28 9.70 28.42 -51.22
C VAL A 28 8.64 29.14 -50.38
N GLU A 29 8.12 30.28 -50.83
CA GLU A 29 6.99 30.95 -50.17
C GLU A 29 5.69 30.16 -50.27
N SER A 30 5.44 29.48 -51.40
CA SER A 30 4.25 28.62 -51.56
C SER A 30 4.35 27.39 -50.66
N GLU A 31 5.54 26.79 -50.54
CA GLU A 31 5.80 25.65 -49.66
C GLU A 31 5.76 26.08 -48.18
N SER A 32 6.37 27.21 -47.81
CA SER A 32 6.29 27.77 -46.46
C SER A 32 4.84 28.02 -46.04
N ARG A 33 3.99 28.56 -46.94
CA ARG A 33 2.54 28.71 -46.69
C ARG A 33 1.84 27.36 -46.51
N ARG A 34 2.14 26.36 -47.36
CA ARG A 34 1.57 25.00 -47.28
C ARG A 34 1.98 24.27 -46.01
N LEU A 35 3.23 24.40 -45.57
CA LEU A 35 3.75 23.81 -44.34
C LEU A 35 3.15 24.49 -43.10
N LYS A 36 3.02 25.82 -43.10
CA LYS A 36 2.33 26.56 -42.02
C LYS A 36 0.86 26.17 -41.88
N ALA A 37 0.15 26.00 -43.00
CA ALA A 37 -1.24 25.51 -42.99
C ALA A 37 -1.33 24.11 -42.36
N ARG A 38 -0.51 23.17 -42.83
CA ARG A 38 -0.44 21.80 -42.29
C ARG A 38 -0.04 21.74 -40.81
N LEU A 39 0.83 22.65 -40.36
CA LEU A 39 1.20 22.76 -38.95
C LEU A 39 -0.02 23.18 -38.11
N GLY A 40 -0.74 24.24 -38.52
CA GLY A 40 -1.95 24.69 -37.83
C GLY A 40 -3.08 23.63 -37.83
N GLU A 41 -3.24 22.87 -38.92
CA GLU A 41 -4.15 21.71 -38.98
C GLU A 41 -3.77 20.64 -37.95
N ALA A 42 -2.48 20.29 -37.86
CA ALA A 42 -1.97 19.29 -36.93
C ALA A 42 -2.04 19.75 -35.46
N GLU A 43 -1.76 21.03 -35.18
CA GLU A 43 -1.89 21.65 -33.86
C GLU A 43 -3.34 21.67 -33.39
N ALA A 44 -4.28 22.08 -34.25
CA ALA A 44 -5.71 22.06 -33.96
C ALA A 44 -6.24 20.63 -33.69
N ALA A 45 -5.80 19.64 -34.49
CA ALA A 45 -6.15 18.24 -34.27
C ALA A 45 -5.58 17.69 -32.95
N LEU A 46 -4.34 18.06 -32.60
CA LEU A 46 -3.71 17.70 -31.33
C LEU A 46 -4.43 18.33 -30.13
N GLU A 47 -4.87 19.58 -30.24
CA GLU A 47 -5.70 20.22 -29.21
C GLU A 47 -7.06 19.54 -29.05
N ALA A 48 -7.77 19.26 -30.14
CA ALA A 48 -9.07 18.59 -30.10
C ALA A 48 -8.96 17.21 -29.42
N SER A 49 -7.94 16.42 -29.81
CA SER A 49 -7.61 15.14 -29.17
C SER A 49 -7.30 15.30 -27.68
N ARG A 50 -6.52 16.30 -27.29
CA ARG A 50 -6.20 16.60 -25.87
C ARG A 50 -7.43 17.03 -25.05
N ARG A 51 -8.41 17.71 -25.65
CA ARG A 51 -9.67 18.09 -24.99
C ARG A 51 -10.55 16.86 -24.77
N ALA A 52 -10.83 16.09 -25.82
CA ALA A 52 -11.60 14.84 -25.74
C ALA A 52 -10.98 13.84 -24.75
N ALA A 53 -9.65 13.71 -24.72
CA ALA A 53 -8.92 12.86 -23.78
C ALA A 53 -8.85 13.41 -22.33
N ARG A 54 -9.33 14.62 -22.07
CA ARG A 54 -9.57 15.15 -20.70
C ARG A 54 -11.03 14.97 -20.31
N GLU A 55 -11.95 15.27 -21.21
CA GLU A 55 -13.40 15.09 -21.04
C GLU A 55 -13.73 13.61 -20.76
N GLY A 56 -13.22 12.67 -21.56
CA GLY A 56 -13.40 11.23 -21.33
C GLY A 56 -12.95 10.79 -19.94
N ARG A 57 -11.74 11.19 -19.52
CA ARG A 57 -11.25 10.91 -18.16
C ARG A 57 -12.13 11.52 -17.07
N SER A 58 -12.64 12.74 -17.26
CA SER A 58 -13.54 13.35 -16.27
C SER A 58 -14.88 12.60 -16.13
N VAL A 59 -15.35 11.94 -17.19
CA VAL A 59 -16.53 11.05 -17.16
C VAL A 59 -16.19 9.71 -16.50
N GLU A 60 -15.00 9.16 -16.74
CA GLU A 60 -14.49 7.95 -16.08
C GLU A 60 -14.30 8.16 -14.57
N ASP A 61 -13.68 9.27 -14.17
CA ASP A 61 -13.50 9.69 -12.76
C ASP A 61 -14.86 9.91 -12.06
N MET A 62 -15.81 10.57 -12.74
CA MET A 62 -17.17 10.77 -12.23
C MET A 62 -17.90 9.43 -12.04
N ARG A 63 -17.75 8.49 -12.99
CA ARG A 63 -18.34 7.15 -12.91
C ARG A 63 -17.69 6.31 -11.81
N LEU A 64 -16.37 6.37 -11.66
CA LEU A 64 -15.64 5.69 -10.59
C LEU A 64 -16.10 6.19 -9.22
N ARG A 65 -16.24 7.51 -9.07
CA ARG A 65 -16.77 8.13 -7.84
C ARG A 65 -18.20 7.69 -7.54
N LEU A 66 -19.11 7.76 -8.53
CA LEU A 66 -20.50 7.31 -8.38
C LEU A 66 -20.58 5.84 -7.92
N LEU A 67 -19.75 4.96 -8.50
CA LEU A 67 -19.69 3.55 -8.12
C LEU A 67 -19.15 3.35 -6.70
N LEU A 68 -18.12 4.11 -6.30
CA LEU A 68 -17.57 4.08 -4.94
C LEU A 68 -18.59 4.56 -3.90
N ASP A 69 -19.21 5.72 -4.16
CA ASP A 69 -20.24 6.30 -3.31
C ASP A 69 -21.42 5.31 -3.15
N THR A 70 -21.84 4.64 -4.26
CA THR A 70 -22.87 3.58 -4.23
C THR A 70 -22.48 2.38 -3.36
N VAL A 71 -21.22 1.94 -3.38
CA VAL A 71 -20.74 0.83 -2.53
C VAL A 71 -20.71 1.23 -1.06
N LEU A 72 -20.32 2.48 -0.75
CA LEU A 72 -20.33 3.01 0.62
C LEU A 72 -21.76 3.12 1.16
N ASP A 73 -22.70 3.63 0.37
CA ASP A 73 -24.12 3.71 0.74
C ASP A 73 -24.76 2.33 0.88
N ALA A 74 -24.41 1.37 0.02
CA ALA A 74 -24.88 -0.02 0.14
C ALA A 74 -24.35 -0.69 1.43
N ALA A 75 -23.09 -0.49 1.79
CA ALA A 75 -22.52 -1.00 3.04
C ALA A 75 -23.15 -0.31 4.28
N ALA A 76 -23.39 1.00 4.21
CA ALA A 76 -24.07 1.74 5.27
C ALA A 76 -25.55 1.33 5.41
N GLY A 77 -26.22 1.01 4.30
CA GLY A 77 -27.56 0.43 4.25
C GLY A 77 -27.61 -0.94 4.90
N LEU A 78 -26.76 -1.87 4.43
CA LEU A 78 -26.67 -3.23 4.99
C LEU A 78 -26.41 -3.23 6.50
N ARG A 79 -25.56 -2.32 7.00
CA ARG A 79 -25.32 -2.15 8.44
C ARG A 79 -26.57 -1.72 9.22
N ARG A 80 -27.44 -0.89 8.63
CA ARG A 80 -28.72 -0.48 9.24
C ARG A 80 -29.74 -1.61 9.21
N GLU A 81 -29.93 -2.27 8.06
CA GLU A 81 -30.92 -3.36 7.89
C GLU A 81 -30.59 -4.59 8.77
N LEU A 82 -29.31 -4.93 8.90
CA LEU A 82 -28.85 -6.00 9.82
C LEU A 82 -28.76 -5.56 11.29
N ALA A 83 -29.16 -4.32 11.60
CA ALA A 83 -29.09 -3.71 12.93
C ALA A 83 -27.70 -3.82 13.61
N LEU A 84 -26.62 -3.77 12.83
CA LEU A 84 -25.25 -3.99 13.30
C LEU A 84 -24.69 -2.70 13.95
N PRO A 85 -24.47 -2.65 15.28
CA PRO A 85 -23.73 -1.56 15.89
C PRO A 85 -22.24 -1.60 15.46
N PRO A 86 -21.46 -0.54 15.69
CA PRO A 86 -20.01 -0.61 15.61
C PRO A 86 -19.49 -1.74 16.51
N ALA A 87 -18.55 -2.55 16.01
CA ALA A 87 -17.98 -3.65 16.79
C ALA A 87 -17.22 -3.10 18.01
N THR A 88 -17.67 -3.47 19.21
CA THR A 88 -17.07 -3.09 20.51
C THR A 88 -16.12 -4.15 21.08
N THR A 89 -16.02 -5.29 20.41
CA THR A 89 -15.41 -6.52 20.90
C THR A 89 -14.70 -7.18 19.73
N HIS A 90 -13.43 -7.50 19.89
CA HIS A 90 -12.60 -8.04 18.84
C HIS A 90 -12.52 -9.57 18.94
N PRO A 91 -12.44 -10.30 17.81
CA PRO A 91 -12.39 -11.76 17.87
C PRO A 91 -11.10 -12.37 18.47
N ALA A 92 -10.03 -11.59 18.67
CA ALA A 92 -8.92 -11.94 19.56
C ALA A 92 -9.33 -12.00 21.05
N ASP A 93 -10.40 -11.31 21.47
CA ASP A 93 -10.98 -11.35 22.84
C ASP A 93 -11.63 -12.71 23.18
N THR A 94 -11.51 -13.69 22.28
CA THR A 94 -12.22 -14.98 22.33
C THR A 94 -11.35 -16.16 22.75
N VAL A 95 -10.02 -16.00 22.71
CA VAL A 95 -9.05 -17.07 22.98
C VAL A 95 -8.85 -17.24 24.47
N ASP A 96 -8.82 -18.50 24.94
CA ASP A 96 -8.63 -18.83 26.35
C ASP A 96 -7.15 -18.72 26.80
N ALA A 97 -6.56 -17.55 26.60
CA ALA A 97 -5.34 -17.10 27.27
C ALA A 97 -5.68 -16.32 28.56
N LEU A 98 -4.69 -15.82 29.29
CA LEU A 98 -4.92 -15.09 30.55
C LEU A 98 -5.18 -13.59 30.31
N GLU A 99 -6.45 -13.22 30.09
CA GLU A 99 -6.95 -11.82 30.06
C GLU A 99 -8.29 -11.66 30.81
N PRO A 100 -8.68 -10.42 31.15
CA PRO A 100 -10.10 -10.07 31.34
C PRO A 100 -10.86 -10.15 30.00
N GLY A 101 -11.87 -11.03 29.87
CA GLY A 101 -12.56 -11.39 28.60
C GLY A 101 -13.59 -10.39 28.02
N ARG A 102 -14.37 -10.69 26.95
CA ARG A 102 -14.77 -11.98 26.30
C ARG A 102 -15.25 -11.83 24.82
N MET A 103 -15.54 -12.96 24.13
CA MET A 103 -15.77 -13.35 22.69
C MET A 103 -16.82 -12.60 21.75
N SER A 104 -17.06 -12.75 20.39
CA SER A 104 -16.62 -13.47 19.09
C SER A 104 -17.53 -13.04 17.86
N PRO A 105 -17.50 -13.51 16.55
CA PRO A 105 -16.54 -14.18 15.59
C PRO A 105 -16.41 -13.48 14.15
N LYS A 106 -16.98 -13.91 12.98
CA LYS A 106 -16.48 -14.72 11.77
C LYS A 106 -16.83 -14.01 10.38
N ASP A 107 -16.47 -14.25 9.08
CA ASP A 107 -15.63 -15.08 8.12
C ASP A 107 -15.43 -14.23 6.76
N ILE A 108 -14.64 -14.44 5.64
CA ILE A 108 -13.97 -15.50 4.81
C ILE A 108 -12.60 -15.01 4.16
N ALA A 109 -11.55 -15.84 3.93
CA ALA A 109 -10.07 -15.51 3.82
C ALA A 109 -9.31 -15.24 2.45
N ALA A 110 -8.00 -14.91 2.59
CA ALA A 110 -6.78 -15.35 1.83
C ALA A 110 -6.21 -14.65 0.55
N ARG A 111 -4.89 -14.30 0.57
CA ARG A 111 -3.83 -14.64 -0.45
C ARG A 111 -2.41 -14.10 -0.12
N ALA A 112 -1.35 -14.74 -0.64
CA ALA A 112 0.07 -14.49 -0.35
C ALA A 112 0.88 -13.80 -1.48
N LEU A 113 1.98 -13.13 -1.12
CA LEU A 113 2.98 -12.45 -1.99
C LEU A 113 4.19 -12.00 -1.12
N SER A 114 5.42 -12.12 -1.65
CA SER A 114 6.73 -11.59 -1.15
C SER A 114 7.01 -11.56 0.37
N GLU A 115 7.86 -12.46 0.87
CA GLU A 115 8.20 -12.57 2.30
C GLU A 115 9.19 -11.52 2.85
N THR A 116 9.75 -10.64 2.01
CA THR A 116 10.92 -9.80 2.37
C THR A 116 10.79 -8.30 2.05
N ASP A 117 9.64 -7.84 1.58
CA ASP A 117 9.39 -6.42 1.32
C ASP A 117 8.81 -5.71 2.58
N PRO A 118 9.48 -4.70 3.17
CA PRO A 118 8.90 -3.91 4.26
C PRO A 118 7.59 -3.20 3.87
N ALA A 119 7.44 -2.79 2.60
CA ALA A 119 6.23 -2.12 2.12
C ALA A 119 5.00 -3.04 2.15
N LEU A 120 5.19 -4.36 2.14
CA LEU A 120 4.08 -5.30 2.33
C LEU A 120 3.49 -5.19 3.74
N LEU A 121 4.32 -5.07 4.78
CA LEU A 121 3.82 -4.92 6.16
C LEU A 121 3.08 -3.59 6.31
N ASP A 122 3.59 -2.51 5.70
CA ASP A 122 2.91 -1.22 5.63
C ASP A 122 1.54 -1.33 4.90
N GLN A 123 1.48 -2.02 3.76
CA GLN A 123 0.24 -2.26 3.02
C GLN A 123 -0.78 -3.09 3.80
N LEU A 124 -0.34 -4.13 4.51
CA LEU A 124 -1.22 -5.00 5.30
C LEU A 124 -1.79 -4.28 6.53
N LEU A 125 -0.97 -3.47 7.21
CA LEU A 125 -1.42 -2.68 8.37
C LEU A 125 -2.27 -1.47 7.98
N ALA A 126 -2.21 -1.03 6.72
CA ALA A 126 -3.10 0.00 6.17
C ALA A 126 -4.49 -0.54 5.77
N LEU A 127 -4.72 -1.86 5.84
CA LEU A 127 -6.05 -2.43 5.57
C LEU A 127 -7.01 -2.14 6.75
N PRO A 128 -8.29 -1.83 6.48
CA PRO A 128 -9.24 -1.48 7.52
C PRO A 128 -9.44 -2.64 8.50
N GLN A 129 -9.39 -2.33 9.80
CA GLN A 129 -9.51 -3.29 10.90
C GLN A 129 -8.43 -4.40 10.91
N ALA A 130 -7.27 -4.19 10.28
CA ALA A 130 -6.17 -5.15 10.35
C ALA A 130 -5.78 -5.53 11.79
N HIS A 131 -5.33 -6.77 11.96
CA HIS A 131 -4.87 -7.33 13.24
C HIS A 131 -3.43 -7.82 13.11
N LEU A 132 -2.56 -7.41 14.04
CA LEU A 132 -1.16 -7.80 14.11
C LEU A 132 -0.92 -8.63 15.36
N ILE A 133 -0.81 -9.94 15.20
CA ILE A 133 -0.38 -10.88 16.23
C ILE A 133 1.14 -10.97 16.18
N VAL A 134 1.81 -10.81 17.32
CA VAL A 134 3.28 -10.77 17.41
C VAL A 134 3.77 -11.82 18.39
N ASP A 135 4.61 -12.74 17.90
CA ASP A 135 5.43 -13.63 18.72
C ASP A 135 6.54 -12.80 19.39
N GLY A 136 6.30 -12.44 20.64
CA GLY A 136 7.08 -11.47 21.37
C GLY A 136 8.53 -11.91 21.53
N TYR A 137 8.78 -13.11 22.06
CA TYR A 137 10.16 -13.55 22.28
C TYR A 137 10.90 -13.92 21.01
N ASN A 138 10.21 -14.41 19.97
CA ASN A 138 10.87 -14.62 18.67
C ASN A 138 11.35 -13.29 18.08
N VAL A 139 10.51 -12.25 18.11
CA VAL A 139 10.87 -10.91 17.65
C VAL A 139 12.01 -10.31 18.49
N THR A 140 11.95 -10.39 19.82
CA THR A 140 12.99 -9.78 20.66
C THR A 140 14.32 -10.53 20.62
N LYS A 141 14.31 -11.87 20.59
CA LYS A 141 15.52 -12.69 20.41
C LYS A 141 16.14 -12.52 19.01
N THR A 142 15.32 -12.23 17.99
CA THR A 142 15.82 -11.84 16.65
C THR A 142 16.45 -10.43 16.65
N GLY A 143 15.83 -9.46 17.32
CA GLY A 143 16.21 -8.05 17.19
C GLY A 143 17.25 -7.53 18.18
N TYR A 144 17.25 -8.01 19.42
CA TYR A 144 18.10 -7.51 20.51
C TYR A 144 18.28 -8.56 21.63
N PRO A 145 18.81 -9.76 21.30
CA PRO A 145 18.92 -10.88 22.25
C PRO A 145 19.82 -10.57 23.46
N GLN A 146 20.76 -9.64 23.32
CA GLN A 146 21.71 -9.25 24.36
C GLN A 146 21.09 -8.42 25.51
N MET A 147 19.82 -8.02 25.40
CA MET A 147 19.12 -7.27 26.44
C MET A 147 18.44 -8.22 27.46
N PRO A 148 18.32 -7.85 28.75
CA PRO A 148 17.49 -8.58 29.71
C PRO A 148 16.02 -8.68 29.24
N LEU A 149 15.35 -9.82 29.48
CA LEU A 149 14.00 -10.11 28.96
C LEU A 149 12.96 -9.02 29.27
N GLU A 150 13.04 -8.38 30.43
CA GLU A 150 12.16 -7.24 30.77
C GLU A 150 12.35 -6.04 29.82
N LYS A 151 13.61 -5.65 29.57
CA LYS A 151 13.96 -4.57 28.64
C LYS A 151 13.65 -4.97 27.20
N GLN A 152 13.76 -6.25 26.85
CA GLN A 152 13.29 -6.79 25.57
C GLN A 152 11.78 -6.53 25.39
N ARG A 153 10.95 -6.96 26.35
CA ARG A 153 9.48 -6.76 26.32
C ARG A 153 9.11 -5.28 26.23
N LEU A 154 9.68 -4.44 27.09
CA LEU A 154 9.41 -2.99 27.08
C LEU A 154 9.77 -2.32 25.74
N ARG A 155 10.90 -2.72 25.12
CA ARG A 155 11.32 -2.19 23.81
C ARG A 155 10.37 -2.59 22.68
N LEU A 156 9.90 -3.85 22.66
CA LEU A 156 8.93 -4.31 21.67
C LEU A 156 7.58 -3.59 21.82
N LEU A 157 7.05 -3.58 23.04
CA LEU A 157 5.73 -3.01 23.34
C LEU A 157 5.68 -1.49 23.11
N GLY A 158 6.76 -0.76 23.41
CA GLY A 158 6.88 0.65 23.06
C GLY A 158 6.82 0.91 21.55
N GLY A 159 7.56 0.12 20.76
CA GLY A 159 7.51 0.20 19.30
C GLY A 159 6.13 -0.12 18.72
N LEU A 160 5.50 -1.19 19.20
CA LEU A 160 4.15 -1.58 18.79
C LEU A 160 3.10 -0.52 19.15
N SER A 161 3.22 0.17 20.29
CA SER A 161 2.26 1.22 20.68
C SER A 161 2.28 2.41 19.72
N VAL A 162 3.46 2.83 19.26
CA VAL A 162 3.56 3.89 18.25
C VAL A 162 3.12 3.39 16.87
N LEU A 163 3.38 2.12 16.52
CA LEU A 163 2.88 1.54 15.27
C LEU A 163 1.34 1.43 15.25
N ALA A 164 0.72 1.06 16.36
CA ALA A 164 -0.74 1.07 16.54
C ALA A 164 -1.31 2.50 16.41
N ALA A 165 -0.67 3.49 17.03
CA ALA A 165 -1.06 4.90 16.89
C ALA A 165 -0.89 5.45 15.45
N GLN A 166 0.07 4.94 14.68
CA GLN A 166 0.27 5.31 13.27
C GLN A 166 -0.71 4.66 12.29
N THR A 167 -1.15 3.42 12.58
CA THR A 167 -1.89 2.58 11.61
C THR A 167 -3.36 2.39 11.95
N GLY A 168 -3.74 2.50 13.23
CA GLY A 168 -5.07 2.11 13.71
C GLY A 168 -5.33 0.61 13.70
N ALA A 169 -4.34 -0.22 13.33
CA ALA A 169 -4.44 -1.67 13.39
C ALA A 169 -4.44 -2.15 14.84
N GLU A 170 -5.25 -3.18 15.14
CA GLU A 170 -5.27 -3.82 16.46
C GLU A 170 -3.99 -4.65 16.63
N MET A 171 -3.28 -4.50 17.75
CA MET A 171 -2.01 -5.20 17.99
C MET A 171 -2.06 -6.07 19.24
N THR A 172 -1.64 -7.32 19.10
CA THR A 172 -1.66 -8.35 20.15
C THR A 172 -0.29 -9.01 20.23
N CYS A 173 0.47 -8.74 21.29
CA CYS A 173 1.80 -9.29 21.52
C CYS A 173 1.72 -10.47 22.50
N VAL A 174 2.13 -11.66 22.07
CA VAL A 174 2.10 -12.90 22.87
C VAL A 174 3.52 -13.21 23.36
N PHE A 175 3.68 -13.44 24.66
CA PHE A 175 4.92 -13.93 25.26
C PHE A 175 4.71 -15.31 25.88
N ASP A 176 5.76 -16.12 25.91
CA ASP A 176 5.71 -17.43 26.57
C ASP A 176 5.69 -17.25 28.11
N GLY A 177 4.70 -17.84 28.76
CA GLY A 177 4.57 -17.84 30.21
C GLY A 177 5.65 -18.67 30.92
N ALA A 178 6.30 -19.61 30.25
CA ALA A 178 7.38 -20.42 30.82
C ALA A 178 8.66 -19.61 31.10
N GLU A 179 8.87 -18.47 30.43
CA GLU A 179 9.99 -17.54 30.71
C GLU A 179 9.64 -16.49 31.80
N LEU A 180 8.56 -16.69 32.55
CA LEU A 180 8.17 -15.85 33.69
C LEU A 180 8.64 -16.45 35.03
N ALA A 181 9.68 -15.86 35.61
CA ALA A 181 10.11 -16.19 36.98
C ALA A 181 9.15 -15.67 38.07
N ALA A 182 8.24 -14.74 37.74
CA ALA A 182 7.23 -14.16 38.62
C ALA A 182 6.09 -13.55 37.80
N PRO A 183 4.90 -13.28 38.37
CA PRO A 183 3.83 -12.53 37.72
C PRO A 183 4.31 -11.13 37.31
N VAL A 184 4.30 -10.83 36.02
CA VAL A 184 4.82 -9.56 35.49
C VAL A 184 3.71 -8.51 35.43
N LEU A 185 3.81 -7.53 36.33
CA LEU A 185 2.95 -6.34 36.36
C LEU A 185 3.35 -5.32 35.27
N LEU A 186 3.28 -5.74 34.00
CA LEU A 186 3.34 -4.83 32.86
C LEU A 186 1.97 -4.18 32.67
N ALA A 187 1.90 -2.85 32.82
CA ALA A 187 0.78 -2.09 32.29
C ALA A 187 0.88 -2.09 30.74
N PRO A 188 -0.12 -2.62 30.00
CA PRO A 188 -0.09 -2.61 28.54
C PRO A 188 -0.05 -1.16 28.01
N PRO A 189 0.86 -0.81 27.08
CA PRO A 189 0.83 0.50 26.47
C PRO A 189 -0.40 0.63 25.55
N ARG A 190 -0.93 1.85 25.43
CA ARG A 190 -2.18 2.09 24.70
C ARG A 190 -2.08 1.58 23.24
N GLY A 191 -3.11 0.90 22.79
CA GLY A 191 -3.18 0.29 21.45
C GLY A 191 -2.54 -1.10 21.31
N VAL A 192 -1.92 -1.64 22.37
CA VAL A 192 -1.29 -2.98 22.33
C VAL A 192 -1.85 -3.86 23.45
N ARG A 193 -2.51 -4.95 23.07
CA ARG A 193 -2.83 -6.08 23.96
C ARG A 193 -1.56 -6.90 24.22
N VAL A 194 -1.40 -7.37 25.46
CA VAL A 194 -0.21 -8.12 25.91
C VAL A 194 -0.65 -9.42 26.57
N LEU A 195 -0.42 -10.51 25.86
CA LEU A 195 -0.76 -11.87 26.27
C LEU A 195 0.46 -12.61 26.84
N PHE A 196 0.20 -13.44 27.84
CA PHE A 196 1.13 -14.47 28.31
C PHE A 196 0.45 -15.83 28.20
N SER A 197 1.18 -16.83 27.70
CA SER A 197 0.65 -18.20 27.64
C SER A 197 0.47 -18.79 29.04
N LYS A 198 -0.50 -19.69 29.19
CA LYS A 198 -0.75 -20.41 30.45
C LYS A 198 0.35 -21.46 30.69
N PRO A 199 0.70 -21.80 31.95
CA PRO A 199 1.60 -22.92 32.23
C PRO A 199 1.13 -24.20 31.53
N GLY A 200 2.02 -24.84 30.77
CA GLY A 200 1.71 -26.01 29.94
C GLY A 200 1.17 -25.69 28.53
N VAL A 201 1.07 -24.42 28.14
CA VAL A 201 0.68 -23.97 26.78
C VAL A 201 1.79 -23.07 26.23
N THR A 202 2.26 -23.33 25.01
CA THR A 202 3.29 -22.49 24.36
C THR A 202 2.68 -21.19 23.82
N ALA A 203 3.51 -20.17 23.59
CA ALA A 203 3.09 -18.97 22.87
C ALA A 203 2.54 -19.31 21.47
N ASP A 204 3.15 -20.29 20.80
CA ASP A 204 2.79 -20.77 19.46
C ASP A 204 1.32 -21.21 19.38
N GLU A 205 0.84 -21.99 20.36
CA GLU A 205 -0.53 -22.48 20.35
C GLU A 205 -1.53 -21.35 20.69
N VAL A 206 -1.17 -20.38 21.54
CA VAL A 206 -1.97 -19.17 21.74
C VAL A 206 -2.06 -18.36 20.45
N ILE A 207 -0.95 -18.18 19.72
CA ILE A 207 -0.91 -17.51 18.41
C ILE A 207 -1.76 -18.23 17.37
N ARG A 208 -1.70 -19.57 17.33
CA ARG A 208 -2.55 -20.38 16.44
C ARG A 208 -4.03 -20.33 16.84
N GLN A 209 -4.35 -20.21 18.12
CA GLN A 209 -5.73 -19.99 18.56
C GLN A 209 -6.24 -18.61 18.17
N LEU A 210 -5.44 -17.54 18.33
CA LEU A 210 -5.80 -16.18 17.89
C LEU A 210 -6.08 -16.13 16.38
N ALA A 211 -5.19 -16.71 15.57
CA ALA A 211 -5.37 -16.75 14.11
C ALA A 211 -6.61 -17.56 13.66
N ARG A 212 -7.09 -18.54 14.45
CA ARG A 212 -8.32 -19.32 14.20
C ARG A 212 -9.59 -18.68 14.76
N ALA A 213 -9.43 -17.86 15.80
CA ALA A 213 -10.49 -17.14 16.50
C ALA A 213 -10.93 -15.90 15.72
N GLU A 214 -9.98 -15.22 15.09
CA GLU A 214 -10.24 -14.13 14.18
C GLU A 214 -11.16 -14.56 13.03
N PRO A 215 -12.14 -13.74 12.61
CA PRO A 215 -12.85 -13.90 11.35
C PRO A 215 -11.83 -13.99 10.22
N PRO A 216 -11.86 -15.08 9.44
CA PRO A 216 -11.43 -15.04 8.05
C PRO A 216 -11.94 -13.74 7.38
N GLY A 217 -11.16 -13.18 6.45
CA GLY A 217 -11.56 -11.96 5.73
C GLY A 217 -11.26 -10.66 6.45
N ARG A 218 -11.17 -10.66 7.78
CA ARG A 218 -10.38 -9.64 8.48
C ARG A 218 -8.89 -9.85 8.12
N PRO A 219 -8.12 -8.78 7.86
CA PRO A 219 -6.70 -8.92 7.58
C PRO A 219 -5.93 -9.27 8.86
N VAL A 220 -5.62 -10.55 9.07
CA VAL A 220 -4.78 -11.02 10.19
C VAL A 220 -3.35 -11.22 9.70
N VAL A 221 -2.40 -10.61 10.41
CA VAL A 221 -0.95 -10.71 10.17
C VAL A 221 -0.31 -11.32 11.41
N VAL A 222 0.51 -12.35 11.22
CA VAL A 222 1.22 -13.03 12.32
C VAL A 222 2.71 -12.87 12.13
N VAL A 223 3.39 -12.28 13.10
CA VAL A 223 4.84 -12.07 13.07
C VAL A 223 5.54 -13.09 13.94
N SER A 224 6.33 -13.97 13.32
CA SER A 224 7.28 -14.89 13.95
C SER A 224 8.39 -15.26 12.94
N THR A 225 9.38 -16.06 13.36
CA THR A 225 10.27 -16.81 12.45
C THR A 225 10.09 -18.31 12.56
N ASP A 226 9.22 -18.79 13.46
CA ASP A 226 8.90 -20.21 13.57
C ASP A 226 8.03 -20.68 12.38
N ARG A 227 8.40 -21.83 11.80
CA ARG A 227 7.73 -22.40 10.62
C ARG A 227 6.46 -23.18 10.97
N GLU A 228 6.40 -23.82 12.14
CA GLU A 228 5.20 -24.51 12.60
C GLU A 228 4.10 -23.50 12.97
N VAL A 229 4.49 -22.36 13.55
CA VAL A 229 3.59 -21.20 13.70
C VAL A 229 3.13 -20.71 12.33
N ALA A 230 4.05 -20.42 11.41
CA ALA A 230 3.72 -19.89 10.09
C ALA A 230 2.76 -20.79 9.30
N ASP A 231 3.03 -22.09 9.23
CA ASP A 231 2.14 -23.07 8.59
C ASP A 231 0.80 -23.22 9.33
N GLY A 232 0.83 -23.16 10.67
CA GLY A 232 -0.36 -23.27 11.51
C GLY A 232 -1.34 -22.12 11.35
N VAL A 233 -0.83 -20.89 11.21
CA VAL A 233 -1.65 -19.68 11.03
C VAL A 233 -2.03 -19.43 9.56
N ALA A 234 -1.19 -19.83 8.60
CA ALA A 234 -1.55 -19.83 7.19
C ALA A 234 -2.76 -20.74 6.90
N LYS A 235 -2.85 -21.90 7.57
CA LYS A 235 -4.01 -22.80 7.53
C LYS A 235 -5.28 -22.20 8.16
N ALA A 236 -5.14 -21.20 9.04
CA ALA A 236 -6.26 -20.44 9.60
C ALA A 236 -6.69 -19.24 8.71
N GLY A 237 -5.95 -18.95 7.64
CA GLY A 237 -6.22 -17.83 6.74
C GLY A 237 -5.48 -16.53 7.09
N ALA A 238 -4.72 -16.50 8.18
CA ALA A 238 -3.85 -15.40 8.54
C ALA A 238 -2.55 -15.40 7.72
N ARG A 239 -1.87 -14.25 7.64
CA ARG A 239 -0.67 -14.07 6.82
C ARG A 239 0.59 -14.08 7.69
N PRO A 240 1.45 -15.11 7.61
CA PRO A 240 2.74 -15.10 8.30
C PRO A 240 3.68 -14.04 7.70
N VAL A 241 4.46 -13.40 8.55
CA VAL A 241 5.44 -12.35 8.23
C VAL A 241 6.68 -12.56 9.10
N ALA A 242 7.87 -12.52 8.51
CA ALA A 242 9.12 -12.73 9.25
C ALA A 242 9.37 -11.61 10.27
N SER A 243 9.79 -11.96 11.49
CA SER A 243 10.16 -11.02 12.58
C SER A 243 11.09 -9.88 12.14
N VAL A 244 11.99 -10.14 11.19
CA VAL A 244 12.91 -9.15 10.60
C VAL A 244 12.18 -7.99 9.91
N LEU A 245 11.00 -8.20 9.31
CA LEU A 245 10.22 -7.13 8.69
C LEU A 245 9.59 -6.20 9.73
N LEU A 246 9.02 -6.75 10.81
CA LEU A 246 8.53 -5.94 11.92
C LEU A 246 9.67 -5.13 12.55
N LEU A 247 10.83 -5.74 12.81
CA LEU A 247 12.00 -5.05 13.35
C LEU A 247 12.46 -3.90 12.45
N LYS A 248 12.53 -4.12 11.13
CA LYS A 248 12.84 -3.06 10.14
C LYS A 248 11.79 -1.95 10.07
N ARG A 249 10.53 -2.23 10.41
CA ARG A 249 9.45 -1.23 10.47
C ARG A 249 9.45 -0.46 11.78
N LEU A 250 9.76 -1.12 12.89
CA LEU A 250 9.92 -0.50 14.22
C LEU A 250 11.19 0.36 14.32
N SER A 251 12.23 0.10 13.52
CA SER A 251 13.43 0.95 13.45
C SER A 251 13.27 2.20 12.57
N ARG A 252 12.06 2.51 12.09
CA ARG A 252 11.70 3.73 11.34
C ARG A 252 10.83 4.68 12.18
N VAL A 253 10.76 4.43 13.49
CA VAL A 253 9.85 5.05 14.47
C VAL A 253 10.65 5.57 15.64
#